data_AF-A0A432G9S0-F1
#
_entry.id   AF-A0A432G9S0-F1
#
_cell.length_a   1.000
_cell.length_b   1.000
_cell.length_c   1.000
_cell.angle_alpha   90.00
_cell.angle_beta   90.00
_cell.angle_gamma   90.00
#
_symmetry.space_group_name_H-M   'P 1'
#
loop_
_entity.id
_entity.type
_entity.pdbx_description
1 polymer ?
#
loop_
_entity_poly.entity_id
_entity_poly.type
_entity_poly.pdbx_seq_one_letter_code
_entity_poly.pdbx_strand_id
1 'polypeptide(L)' 'MPELPEVETVVRELREEICGDIISSVEIFRSNPIVQGDLDTFQEQLCGRKFMDVRRRAKYLIFNLEPKRYLVAHLRMTG' A
#
# COMPACT_ATOMS: atom_id res chain seq x y z
N MET A 1 -2.35 6.32 -17.06
CA MET A 1 -1.64 5.17 -16.48
C MET A 1 -0.26 5.66 -16.12
N PRO A 2 0.09 5.77 -14.84
CA PRO A 2 1.47 6.05 -14.46
C PRO A 2 2.38 4.99 -15.09
N GLU A 3 3.45 5.44 -15.75
CA GLU A 3 4.46 4.55 -16.29
C GLU A 3 5.47 4.18 -15.19
N LEU A 4 6.43 3.32 -15.54
CA LEU A 4 7.43 2.85 -14.58
C LEU A 4 8.19 3.99 -13.86
N PRO A 5 8.58 5.09 -14.54
CA PRO A 5 9.26 6.20 -13.88
C PRO A 5 8.39 6.88 -12.80
N GLU A 6 7.11 7.12 -13.09
CA GLU A 6 6.19 7.77 -12.15
C GLU A 6 5.91 6.88 -10.94
N VAL A 7 5.74 5.57 -11.15
CA VAL A 7 5.59 4.62 -10.04
C VAL A 7 6.85 4.56 -9.18
N GLU A 8 8.05 4.65 -9.77
CA GLU A 8 9.30 4.73 -9.01
C GLU A 8 9.38 6.00 -8.17
N THR A 9 8.97 7.16 -8.71
CA THR A 9 8.92 8.42 -7.95
C THR A 9 8.02 8.29 -6.72
N VAL A 10 6.80 7.78 -6.90
CA VAL A 10 5.85 7.56 -5.79
C VAL A 10 6.44 6.60 -4.74
N VAL A 11 7.11 5.53 -5.16
CA VAL A 11 7.73 4.58 -4.22
C VAL A 11 8.85 5.23 -3.40
N ARG A 12 9.66 6.11 -4.01
CA ARG A 12 10.73 6.80 -3.29
C ARG A 12 10.19 7.75 -2.24
N GLU A 13 9.23 8.58 -2.61
CA GLU A 13 8.57 9.51 -1.69
C GLU A 13 7.89 8.76 -0.54
N LEU A 14 7.09 7.73 -0.84
CA LEU A 14 6.45 6.92 0.20
C LEU A 14 7.46 6.24 1.12
N ARG A 15 8.58 5.72 0.58
CA ARG A 15 9.60 5.06 1.40
C ARG A 15 10.22 6.04 2.39
N GLU A 16 10.49 7.27 1.98
CA GLU A 16 11.09 8.30 2.83
C GLU A 16 10.12 8.80 3.91
N GLU A 17 8.83 8.91 3.57
CA GLU A 17 7.81 9.47 4.47
C GLU A 17 7.27 8.47 5.51
N ILE A 18 7.00 7.22 5.13
CA ILE A 18 6.17 6.32 5.98
C ILE A 18 6.95 5.16 6.62
N CYS A 19 8.19 4.88 6.20
CA CYS A 19 8.93 3.75 6.76
C CYS A 19 9.28 4.01 8.23
N GLY A 20 8.86 3.10 9.11
CA GLY A 20 8.95 3.29 10.55
C GLY A 20 7.60 3.54 11.22
N ASP A 21 6.59 3.96 10.48
CA ASP A 21 5.28 4.30 11.01
C ASP A 21 4.39 3.09 11.22
N ILE A 22 3.46 3.23 12.17
CA ILE A 22 2.47 2.21 12.52
C ILE A 22 1.10 2.66 12.00
N ILE A 23 0.40 1.75 11.33
CA ILE A 23 -0.97 1.96 10.86
C ILE A 23 -1.90 2.02 12.10
N SER A 24 -2.39 3.21 12.43
CA SER A 24 -3.31 3.41 13.56
C SER A 24 -4.74 3.01 13.23
N SER A 25 -5.22 3.35 12.03
CA SER A 25 -6.54 3.02 11.52
C SER A 25 -6.52 2.89 10.00
N VAL A 26 -7.54 2.24 9.45
CA VAL A 26 -7.76 2.10 8.01
C VAL A 26 -9.20 2.47 7.71
N GLU A 27 -9.42 3.36 6.76
CA GLU A 27 -10.75 3.74 6.27
C GLU A 27 -10.87 3.42 4.78
N ILE A 28 -11.96 2.75 4.38
CA ILE A 28 -12.18 2.32 3.01
C ILE A 28 -13.39 3.05 2.44
N PHE A 29 -13.14 4.11 1.67
CA PHE A 29 -14.20 4.93 1.07
C PHE A 29 -14.92 4.24 -0.10
N ARG A 30 -14.25 3.29 -0.76
CA ARG A 30 -14.79 2.54 -1.90
C ARG A 30 -14.28 1.10 -1.82
N SER A 31 -15.20 0.15 -1.77
CA SER A 31 -14.88 -1.27 -1.63
C SER A 31 -14.45 -1.88 -2.97
N ASN A 32 -15.39 -2.34 -3.79
CA ASN A 32 -15.11 -2.92 -5.10
C ASN A 32 -15.04 -1.80 -6.16
N PRO A 33 -13.99 -1.72 -7.01
CA PRO A 33 -12.93 -2.70 -7.30
C PRO A 33 -11.57 -2.46 -6.62
N ILE A 34 -11.52 -1.68 -5.52
CA ILE A 34 -10.28 -1.23 -4.89
C ILE A 34 -9.71 -2.28 -3.92
N VAL A 35 -10.56 -2.80 -3.03
CA VAL A 35 -10.21 -3.86 -2.08
C VAL A 35 -11.00 -5.11 -2.45
N GLN A 36 -10.28 -6.21 -2.67
CA GLN A 36 -10.88 -7.52 -2.94
C GLN A 36 -10.99 -8.32 -1.64
N GLY A 37 -12.18 -8.84 -1.36
CA GLY A 37 -12.46 -9.67 -0.19
C GLY A 37 -13.26 -8.94 0.89
N ASP A 38 -13.17 -9.46 2.11
CA ASP A 38 -13.86 -8.92 3.27
C ASP A 38 -13.16 -7.67 3.82
N LEU A 39 -13.92 -6.59 3.98
CA LEU A 39 -13.38 -5.27 4.34
C LEU A 39 -12.93 -5.22 5.80
N ASP A 40 -13.71 -5.80 6.70
CA ASP A 40 -13.42 -5.82 8.14
C ASP A 40 -12.12 -6.58 8.39
N THR A 41 -12.01 -7.78 7.80
CA THR A 41 -10.77 -8.58 7.83
C THR A 41 -9.59 -7.80 7.25
N PHE A 42 -9.77 -7.05 6.16
CA PHE A 42 -8.71 -6.26 5.57
C PHE A 42 -8.21 -5.16 6.52
N GLN A 43 -9.11 -4.42 7.16
CA GLN A 43 -8.79 -3.40 8.16
C GLN A 43 -8.05 -4.02 9.36
N GLU A 44 -8.60 -5.10 9.93
CA GLU A 44 -8.00 -5.80 11.07
C GLU A 44 -6.59 -6.32 10.77
N GLN A 45 -6.33 -6.77 9.54
CA GLN A 45 -5.02 -7.29 9.16
C GLN A 45 -3.94 -6.22 9.03
N LEU A 46 -4.33 -4.97 8.77
CA LEU A 46 -3.45 -3.82 8.57
C LEU A 46 -3.23 -2.98 9.82
N CYS A 47 -4.26 -2.79 10.65
CA CYS A 47 -4.14 -2.01 11.88
C CYS A 47 -3.05 -2.60 12.81
N GLY A 48 -2.24 -1.72 13.39
CA GLY A 48 -1.11 -2.08 14.25
C GLY A 48 0.12 -2.64 13.52
N ARG A 49 0.10 -2.75 12.17
CA ARG A 49 1.29 -3.14 11.40
C ARG A 49 2.19 -1.94 11.19
N LYS A 50 3.50 -2.20 11.13
CA LYS A 50 4.53 -1.19 10.87
C LYS A 50 5.02 -1.27 9.43
N PHE A 51 5.16 -0.13 8.76
CA PHE A 51 5.80 -0.06 7.44
C PHE A 51 7.32 -0.23 7.58
N MET A 52 7.86 -1.21 6.88
CA MET A 52 9.30 -1.52 6.90
C MET A 52 10.02 -1.08 5.63
N ASP A 53 9.33 -1.12 4.49
CA ASP A 53 9.88 -0.73 3.19
C ASP A 53 8.73 -0.56 2.19
N VAL A 54 8.96 0.21 1.13
CA VAL A 54 8.06 0.35 -0.02
C VAL A 54 8.87 0.04 -1.26
N ARG A 55 8.39 -0.88 -2.10
CA ARG A 55 9.05 -1.30 -3.35
C ARG A 55 8.05 -1.26 -4.48
N ARG A 56 8.54 -1.42 -5.71
CA ARG A 56 7.67 -1.75 -6.84
C ARG A 56 8.07 -3.04 -7.53
N ARG A 57 7.08 -3.62 -8.18
CA ARG A 57 7.28 -4.62 -9.24
C ARG A 57 6.46 -4.18 -10.45
N ALA A 58 7.15 -3.81 -11.53
CA ALA A 58 6.51 -3.13 -12.67
C ALA A 58 5.67 -1.93 -12.19
N LYS A 59 4.35 -1.96 -12.41
CA LYS A 59 3.39 -0.88 -12.06
C LYS A 59 2.67 -1.11 -10.74
N TYR A 60 3.09 -2.10 -9.95
CA TYR A 60 2.55 -2.37 -8.61
C TYR A 60 3.44 -1.76 -7.54
N LEU A 61 2.81 -1.16 -6.54
CA LEU A 61 3.42 -0.75 -5.29
C LEU A 61 3.29 -1.92 -4.30
N ILE A 62 4.37 -2.21 -3.58
CA ILE A 62 4.45 -3.30 -2.59
C ILE A 62 4.97 -2.70 -1.29
N PHE A 63 4.13 -2.67 -0.28
CA PHE A 63 4.47 -2.24 1.07
C PHE A 63 4.83 -3.46 1.90
N ASN A 64 6.04 -3.48 2.44
CA ASN A 64 6.50 -4.51 3.36
C ASN A 64 6.08 -4.12 4.78
N LEU A 65 5.38 -5.01 5.46
CA LEU A 65 4.86 -4.79 6.80
C LEU A 65 5.49 -5.73 7.82
N GLU A 66 5.61 -5.26 9.06
CA GLU A 66 5.98 -6.05 10.23
C GLU A 66 4.74 -6.37 11.08
N PRO A 67 4.56 -7.63 11.53
CA PRO A 67 5.28 -8.85 11.13
C PRO A 67 5.05 -9.21 9.65
N LYS A 68 5.95 -10.01 9.07
CA LYS A 68 6.11 -10.27 7.63
C LYS A 68 4.78 -10.41 6.88
N ARG A 69 4.35 -9.31 6.26
CA ARG A 69 3.17 -9.21 5.39
C ARG A 69 3.46 -8.24 4.24
N TYR A 70 2.62 -8.30 3.22
CA TYR A 70 2.71 -7.44 2.06
C TYR A 70 1.34 -6.83 1.75
N LEU A 71 1.29 -5.51 1.63
CA LEU A 71 0.15 -4.80 1.04
C LEU A 71 0.53 -4.43 -0.40
N VAL A 72 -0.36 -4.70 -1.35
CA VAL A 72 -0.11 -4.47 -2.78
C VAL A 72 -1.16 -3.50 -3.33
N ALA A 73 -0.70 -2.47 -4.03
CA ALA A 73 -1.56 -1.49 -4.67
C ALA A 73 -1.18 -1.28 -6.15
N HIS A 74 -2.13 -0.83 -6.96
CA HIS A 74 -1.91 -0.53 -8.37
C HIS A 74 -2.66 0.76 -8.75
N LEU A 75 -1.93 1.79 -9.20
CA LEU A 75 -2.48 3.13 -9.48
C LEU A 75 -3.42 3.19 -10.71
N ARG A 76 -3.45 2.14 -11.54
CA ARG A 76 -4.32 2.05 -12.73
C ARG A 76 -4.11 3.27 -13.65
N MET A 77 -5.17 4.03 -13.95
CA MET A 77 -5.11 5.15 -14.88
C MET A 77 -4.79 6.47 -14.20
N THR A 78 -5.39 6.74 -13.05
CA THR A 78 -5.36 8.04 -12.36
C THR A 78 -4.94 8.00 -10.89
N GLY A 79 -4.68 6.81 -10.32
CA GLY A 79 -4.27 6.63 -8.93
C GLY A 79 -5.42 6.83 -7.96
#